data_AF-A0A7C6Y5E3-F1
#
_entry.id   AF-A0A7C6Y5E3-F1
#
_cell.length_a   1.000
_cell.length_b   1.000
_cell.length_c   1.000
_cell.angle_alpha   90.00
_cell.angle_beta   90.00
_cell.angle_gamma   90.00
#
_symmetry.space_group_name_H-M   'P 1'
#
loop_
_entity.id
_entity.type
_entity.pdbx_description
1 polymer ?
#
loop_
_entity_poly.entity_id
_entity_poly.type
_entity_poly.pdbx_seq_one_letter_code
_entity_poly.pdbx_strand_id
1 'polypeptide(L)'
;MKSFIINRMYAGEYLTRGIGGGEVINLLHSDDKVNYCFINPSGMVNSKYDDTVSAVIHTRLYEAGCFEVLGISLIEPQGQLIHPKGKPSKEKALSGAKQLKEYASAHPINFGGVPYIKDTDIWPSVTFVSSKLLRPKCQIYIIDSSYDKEISRQLTVYRLVDKRFAKQSLHMYVDDKKNPQSYQNISEMIKNKELWFEKIVNINESSKHNYNHFNFLALINKEDDELSFSNMFNYFFSNYSDLFRSFTKEILDIDVSDNYEIKREFHNIDLWIEDEKNVIIIENKIKSGINGVSVRHDFSEDGLIQSQLSKYHTFAVNYSKEKNMEVDFFIFVPNYNKLDLSAYSGSRYYRVIRYKEIYNFLIRKSISNSYYIDFCNALYKHTKDIPVDYSEIVMNYLIKQIQKHKK
;
A
#
# COMPACT_ATOMS: atom_id res chain seq x y z
N MET A 1 -8.56 26.87 -19.15
CA MET A 1 -8.39 25.39 -19.18
C MET A 1 -7.91 25.03 -17.80
N LYS A 2 -8.54 24.07 -17.16
CA LYS A 2 -8.06 23.50 -15.90
C LYS A 2 -7.62 22.07 -16.13
N SER A 3 -6.60 21.64 -15.42
CA SER A 3 -6.06 20.29 -15.57
C SER A 3 -5.62 19.67 -14.25
N PHE A 4 -5.52 18.35 -14.29
CA PHE A 4 -4.88 17.53 -13.28
C PHE A 4 -3.74 16.74 -13.92
N ILE A 5 -2.69 16.47 -13.14
CA ILE A 5 -1.63 15.54 -13.52
C ILE A 5 -1.82 14.25 -12.75
N ILE A 6 -1.91 13.12 -13.44
CA ILE A 6 -1.71 11.80 -12.85
C ILE A 6 -0.20 11.53 -12.93
N ASN A 7 0.47 11.45 -11.79
CA ASN A 7 1.90 11.27 -11.64
C ASN A 7 2.19 9.87 -11.08
N ARG A 8 2.71 8.97 -11.93
CA ARG A 8 3.03 7.59 -11.57
C ARG A 8 4.37 7.57 -10.85
N MET A 9 4.35 7.15 -9.60
CA MET A 9 5.50 6.93 -8.73
C MET A 9 5.96 5.47 -8.74
N TYR A 10 7.18 5.24 -8.25
CA TYR A 10 7.83 3.95 -8.05
C TYR A 10 7.99 3.15 -9.34
N ALA A 11 8.21 3.85 -10.45
CA ALA A 11 8.38 3.25 -11.76
C ALA A 11 9.67 3.75 -12.41
N GLY A 12 10.49 2.84 -12.93
CA GLY A 12 11.80 3.15 -13.51
C GLY A 12 12.90 3.30 -12.45
N GLU A 13 13.90 4.13 -12.72
CA GLU A 13 15.05 4.35 -11.82
C GLU A 13 14.73 5.37 -10.69
N TYR A 14 13.67 5.14 -9.92
CA TYR A 14 13.17 6.12 -8.94
C TYR A 14 14.14 6.42 -7.77
N LEU A 15 15.17 5.59 -7.56
CA LEU A 15 16.20 5.78 -6.53
C LEU A 15 17.47 6.50 -7.05
N THR A 16 17.60 6.80 -8.34
CA THR A 16 18.90 7.21 -8.93
C THR A 16 19.11 8.73 -9.05
N ARG A 17 18.11 9.58 -8.76
CA ARG A 17 18.18 11.04 -9.00
C ARG A 17 17.93 11.89 -7.75
N GLY A 18 18.86 12.80 -7.41
CA GLY A 18 18.77 13.70 -6.26
C GLY A 18 19.15 13.06 -4.92
N ILE A 19 19.06 13.81 -3.82
CA ILE A 19 19.14 13.26 -2.46
C ILE A 19 17.83 12.48 -2.25
N GLY A 20 17.80 11.17 -2.51
CA GLY A 20 16.64 10.35 -2.16
C GLY A 20 15.70 9.89 -3.28
N GLY A 21 15.91 10.30 -4.54
CA GLY A 21 14.91 10.13 -5.61
C GLY A 21 13.93 11.30 -5.64
N GLY A 22 13.71 11.93 -6.79
CA GLY A 22 12.79 13.09 -6.92
C GLY A 22 11.36 12.83 -6.43
N GLU A 23 10.91 11.57 -6.49
CA GLU A 23 9.53 11.21 -6.14
C GLU A 23 9.24 11.25 -4.63
N VAL A 24 10.25 11.14 -3.77
CA VAL A 24 10.07 11.00 -2.32
C VAL A 24 9.40 12.23 -1.71
N ILE A 25 9.73 13.40 -2.23
CA ILE A 25 9.26 14.68 -1.69
C ILE A 25 7.77 14.89 -1.96
N ASN A 26 7.21 14.21 -2.95
CA ASN A 26 5.80 14.33 -3.35
C ASN A 26 4.83 14.09 -2.19
N LEU A 27 5.21 13.18 -1.28
CA LEU A 27 4.39 12.82 -0.13
C LEU A 27 4.94 13.41 1.19
N LEU A 28 5.97 14.24 1.17
CA LEU A 28 6.61 14.79 2.37
C LEU A 28 6.46 16.31 2.44
N HIS A 29 6.56 16.83 3.66
CA HIS A 29 6.69 18.25 3.91
C HIS A 29 8.14 18.58 4.18
N SER A 30 8.60 19.72 3.67
CA SER A 30 9.87 20.33 4.02
C SER A 30 9.92 20.72 5.50
N ASP A 31 11.08 21.19 5.95
CA ASP A 31 11.25 21.69 7.32
C ASP A 31 10.28 22.84 7.65
N ASP A 32 9.95 23.65 6.64
CA ASP A 32 9.00 24.77 6.74
C ASP A 32 7.53 24.32 6.58
N LYS A 33 7.27 23.00 6.63
CA LYS A 33 5.94 22.39 6.52
C LYS A 33 5.25 22.62 5.18
N VAL A 34 6.02 22.86 4.12
CA VAL A 34 5.52 23.03 2.75
C VAL A 34 5.68 21.72 1.97
N ASN A 35 4.68 21.33 1.17
CA ASN A 35 4.82 20.16 0.28
C ASN A 35 5.19 20.61 -1.13
N TYR A 36 6.31 20.07 -1.61
CA TYR A 36 6.85 20.29 -2.96
C TYR A 36 6.61 19.04 -3.83
N CYS A 37 6.39 19.23 -5.12
CA CYS A 37 6.07 18.15 -6.05
C CYS A 37 7.09 18.07 -7.18
N PHE A 38 7.59 16.86 -7.41
CA PHE A 38 8.32 16.43 -8.59
C PHE A 38 7.42 15.63 -9.54
N ILE A 39 7.40 16.03 -10.81
CA ILE A 39 6.68 15.31 -11.87
C ILE A 39 7.61 14.38 -12.63
N ASN A 40 7.27 13.09 -12.68
CA ASN A 40 8.11 12.11 -13.36
C ASN A 40 8.12 12.26 -14.89
N PRO A 41 9.22 11.88 -15.58
CA PRO A 41 10.51 11.41 -15.03
C PRO A 41 11.53 12.54 -14.76
N SER A 42 11.20 13.79 -15.07
CA SER A 42 12.21 14.84 -15.29
C SER A 42 11.94 16.15 -14.55
N GLY A 43 10.86 16.23 -13.77
CA GLY A 43 10.40 17.45 -13.13
C GLY A 43 9.77 18.46 -14.08
N MET A 44 9.67 18.16 -15.38
CA MET A 44 9.14 19.09 -16.38
C MET A 44 7.74 18.70 -16.81
N VAL A 45 6.89 19.70 -17.03
CA VAL A 45 5.54 19.55 -17.57
C VAL A 45 5.47 20.09 -19.00
N ASN A 46 4.42 19.69 -19.73
CA ASN A 46 4.17 20.21 -21.07
C ASN A 46 3.63 21.64 -20.97
N SER A 47 4.27 22.58 -21.66
CA SER A 47 3.96 24.01 -21.62
C SER A 47 2.52 24.36 -22.02
N LYS A 48 1.80 23.47 -22.72
CA LYS A 48 0.35 23.62 -22.95
C LYS A 48 -0.43 23.75 -21.63
N TYR A 49 0.07 23.15 -20.55
CA TYR A 49 -0.60 23.10 -19.25
C TYR A 49 0.00 24.04 -18.21
N ASP A 50 0.96 24.90 -18.59
CA ASP A 50 1.55 25.89 -17.67
C ASP A 50 0.45 26.69 -16.98
N ASP A 51 0.53 26.76 -15.65
CA ASP A 51 -0.38 27.49 -14.77
C ASP A 51 -1.86 27.06 -14.84
N THR A 52 -2.15 25.90 -15.45
CA THR A 52 -3.51 25.32 -15.52
C THR A 52 -3.73 24.15 -14.57
N VAL A 53 -2.65 23.63 -13.98
CA VAL A 53 -2.68 22.44 -13.12
C VAL A 53 -3.22 22.84 -11.76
N SER A 54 -4.34 22.23 -11.37
CA SER A 54 -5.01 22.49 -10.09
C SER A 54 -4.75 21.40 -9.04
N ALA A 55 -4.30 20.22 -9.48
CA ALA A 55 -3.83 19.17 -8.58
C ALA A 55 -2.88 18.19 -9.29
N VAL A 56 -1.99 17.61 -8.51
CA VAL A 56 -1.15 16.47 -8.90
C VAL A 56 -1.58 15.26 -8.09
N ILE A 57 -2.04 14.22 -8.78
CA ILE A 57 -2.48 12.95 -8.22
C ILE A 57 -1.30 11.99 -8.27
N HIS A 58 -0.72 11.70 -7.13
CA HIS A 58 0.39 10.78 -7.00
C HIS A 58 -0.13 9.36 -6.93
N THR A 59 0.30 8.49 -7.84
CA THR A 59 -0.23 7.13 -7.97
C THR A 59 0.85 6.07 -8.07
N ARG A 60 0.52 4.81 -7.75
CA ARG A 60 1.34 3.65 -8.12
C ARG A 60 0.56 2.69 -9.02
N LEU A 61 1.29 1.95 -9.85
CA LEU A 61 0.71 0.87 -10.65
C LEU A 61 0.18 -0.23 -9.72
N TYR A 62 -1.12 -0.49 -9.78
CA TYR A 62 -1.72 -1.68 -9.19
C TYR A 62 -1.73 -2.80 -10.24
N GLU A 63 -2.34 -2.54 -11.39
CA GLU A 63 -2.26 -3.39 -12.58
C GLU A 63 -2.58 -2.57 -13.84
N ALA A 64 -2.53 -3.20 -15.02
CA ALA A 64 -2.83 -2.50 -16.27
C ALA A 64 -4.23 -1.87 -16.24
N GLY A 65 -4.31 -0.56 -16.46
CA GLY A 65 -5.56 0.21 -16.43
C GLY A 65 -6.06 0.59 -15.03
N CYS A 66 -5.35 0.23 -13.96
CA CYS A 66 -5.72 0.55 -12.58
C CYS A 66 -4.53 1.10 -11.77
N PHE A 67 -4.74 2.28 -11.20
CA PHE A 67 -3.76 2.95 -10.36
C PHE A 67 -4.31 3.15 -8.94
N GLU A 68 -3.49 2.90 -7.93
CA GLU A 68 -3.79 3.27 -6.56
C GLU A 68 -3.31 4.70 -6.30
N VAL A 69 -4.16 5.52 -5.67
CA VAL A 69 -3.87 6.90 -5.30
C VAL A 69 -3.13 6.91 -3.96
N LEU A 70 -1.94 7.50 -3.94
CA LEU A 70 -1.07 7.63 -2.77
C LEU A 70 -1.24 8.96 -2.03
N GLY A 71 -1.62 10.00 -2.78
CA GLY A 71 -1.84 11.34 -2.25
C GLY A 71 -2.13 12.33 -3.37
N ILE A 72 -2.64 13.50 -2.99
CA ILE A 72 -2.98 14.57 -3.93
C ILE A 72 -2.41 15.88 -3.43
N SER A 73 -1.55 16.50 -4.23
CA SER A 73 -1.04 17.84 -3.99
C SER A 73 -1.94 18.86 -4.69
N LEU A 74 -2.60 19.73 -3.93
CA LEU A 74 -3.43 20.81 -4.46
C LEU A 74 -2.56 22.00 -4.86
N ILE A 75 -2.76 22.50 -6.08
CA ILE A 75 -1.93 23.55 -6.67
C ILE A 75 -2.77 24.81 -6.88
N GLU A 76 -2.34 25.91 -6.28
CA GLU A 76 -2.96 27.23 -6.43
C GLU A 76 -2.40 27.97 -7.68
N PRO A 77 -3.02 29.08 -8.13
CA PRO A 77 -2.62 29.83 -9.35
C PRO A 77 -1.17 30.35 -9.42
N GLN A 78 -0.36 30.18 -8.38
CA GLN A 78 1.07 30.52 -8.33
C GLN A 78 1.93 29.34 -7.83
N GLY A 79 1.37 28.13 -7.85
CA GLY A 79 2.03 26.93 -7.34
C GLY A 79 3.04 26.33 -8.31
N GLN A 80 3.06 26.72 -9.59
CA GLN A 80 4.06 26.26 -10.56
C GLN A 80 5.36 27.07 -10.41
N LEU A 81 6.45 26.40 -10.03
CA LEU A 81 7.73 27.07 -9.74
C LEU A 81 8.62 27.25 -10.97
N ILE A 82 8.40 26.45 -12.02
CA ILE A 82 9.26 26.43 -13.20
C ILE A 82 8.45 26.48 -14.50
N HIS A 83 8.97 27.22 -15.46
CA HIS A 83 8.48 27.31 -16.84
C HIS A 83 9.65 27.07 -17.79
N PRO A 84 10.07 25.81 -18.00
CA PRO A 84 11.27 25.47 -18.77
C PRO A 84 11.22 25.98 -20.22
N LYS A 85 12.24 26.76 -20.63
CA LYS A 85 12.37 27.30 -21.99
C LYS A 85 13.55 26.67 -22.73
N GLY A 86 13.51 26.71 -24.07
CA GLY A 86 14.60 26.23 -24.94
C GLY A 86 14.29 24.94 -25.70
N LYS A 87 15.17 24.60 -26.63
CA LYS A 87 15.18 23.36 -27.42
C LYS A 87 16.64 23.08 -27.79
N PRO A 88 17.25 21.95 -27.39
CA PRO A 88 16.65 20.65 -27.06
C PRO A 88 16.30 20.42 -25.57
N SER A 89 15.89 19.19 -25.20
CA SER A 89 15.47 18.81 -23.83
C SER A 89 16.47 19.20 -22.74
N LYS A 90 17.77 19.15 -23.03
CA LYS A 90 18.84 19.54 -22.09
C LYS A 90 18.80 21.02 -21.74
N GLU A 91 18.51 21.90 -22.70
CA GLU A 91 18.38 23.34 -22.45
C GLU A 91 17.14 23.64 -21.60
N LYS A 92 16.03 22.93 -21.87
CA LYS A 92 14.83 23.02 -21.03
C LYS A 92 15.14 22.64 -19.59
N ALA A 93 15.84 21.53 -19.39
CA ALA A 93 16.23 21.06 -18.06
C ALA A 93 17.08 22.10 -17.32
N LEU A 94 18.10 22.67 -17.99
CA LEU A 94 18.94 23.73 -17.43
C LEU A 94 18.15 25.00 -17.11
N SER A 95 17.23 25.41 -17.99
CA SER A 95 16.35 26.56 -17.77
C SER A 95 15.44 26.35 -16.56
N GLY A 96 14.84 25.16 -16.42
CA GLY A 96 14.03 24.81 -15.26
C GLY A 96 14.84 24.73 -13.97
N ALA A 97 16.02 24.12 -14.00
CA ALA A 97 16.93 24.04 -12.86
C ALA A 97 17.39 25.44 -12.40
N LYS A 98 17.65 26.36 -13.33
CA LYS A 98 18.00 27.75 -13.00
C LYS A 98 16.87 28.48 -12.27
N GLN A 99 15.64 28.39 -12.78
CA GLN A 99 14.46 28.99 -12.14
C GLN A 99 14.23 28.43 -10.73
N LEU A 100 14.41 27.11 -10.57
CA LEU A 100 14.29 26.47 -9.26
C LEU A 100 15.37 26.94 -8.27
N LYS A 101 16.62 27.15 -8.72
CA LYS A 101 17.70 27.70 -7.90
C LYS A 101 17.42 29.15 -7.49
N GLU A 102 16.91 29.96 -8.41
CA GLU A 102 16.50 31.35 -8.13
C GLU A 102 15.40 31.36 -7.05
N TYR A 103 14.39 30.49 -7.17
CA TYR A 103 13.37 30.34 -6.14
C TYR A 103 13.93 29.86 -4.80
N ALA A 104 14.76 28.81 -4.82
CA ALA A 104 15.35 28.21 -3.61
C ALA A 104 16.32 29.16 -2.87
N SER A 105 16.90 30.13 -3.56
CA SER A 105 17.72 31.18 -2.93
C SER A 105 16.90 32.14 -2.07
N ALA A 106 15.64 32.40 -2.46
CA ALA A 106 14.71 33.21 -1.67
C ALA A 106 13.88 32.39 -0.67
N HIS A 107 13.63 31.11 -0.99
CA HIS A 107 12.82 30.19 -0.21
C HIS A 107 13.55 28.84 -0.06
N PRO A 108 14.48 28.71 0.90
CA PRO A 108 15.28 27.50 1.07
C PRO A 108 14.43 26.24 1.20
N ILE A 109 14.63 25.28 0.29
CA ILE A 109 13.92 24.00 0.31
C ILE A 109 14.77 22.99 1.08
N ASN A 110 14.49 22.84 2.37
CA ASN A 110 15.25 21.97 3.26
C ASN A 110 14.44 20.75 3.72
N PHE A 111 15.13 19.62 3.87
CA PHE A 111 14.58 18.43 4.50
C PHE A 111 15.56 17.92 5.55
N GLY A 112 15.10 17.83 6.79
CA GLY A 112 15.92 17.42 7.92
C GLY A 112 17.13 18.34 8.10
N GLY A 113 17.04 19.62 7.78
CA GLY A 113 18.12 20.60 7.85
C GLY A 113 19.14 20.56 6.70
N VAL A 114 18.92 19.75 5.66
CA VAL A 114 19.80 19.67 4.49
C VAL A 114 19.10 20.30 3.27
N PRO A 115 19.79 21.19 2.53
CA PRO A 115 19.26 21.73 1.27
C PRO A 115 18.98 20.63 0.25
N TYR A 116 17.76 20.62 -0.29
CA TYR A 116 17.34 19.66 -1.30
C TYR A 116 17.87 20.01 -2.69
N ILE A 117 17.90 21.30 -3.01
CA ILE A 117 18.36 21.82 -4.29
C ILE A 117 19.87 22.04 -4.22
N LYS A 118 20.62 21.45 -5.15
CA LYS A 118 22.08 21.58 -5.22
C LYS A 118 22.51 22.50 -6.34
N ASP A 119 23.62 23.20 -6.15
CA ASP A 119 24.23 24.03 -7.19
C ASP A 119 24.62 23.23 -8.43
N THR A 120 24.95 21.95 -8.26
CA THR A 120 25.32 21.04 -9.35
C THR A 120 24.12 20.45 -10.09
N ASP A 121 22.87 20.69 -9.64
CA ASP A 121 21.70 20.13 -10.30
C ASP A 121 21.51 20.75 -11.70
N ILE A 122 21.39 19.88 -12.69
CA ILE A 122 21.16 20.24 -14.10
C ILE A 122 19.74 19.90 -14.58
N TRP A 123 18.93 19.27 -13.72
CA TRP A 123 17.53 18.95 -13.94
C TRP A 123 16.69 19.51 -12.79
N PRO A 124 15.46 20.00 -13.06
CA PRO A 124 14.60 20.47 -12.00
C PRO A 124 14.09 19.28 -11.16
N SER A 125 14.39 19.32 -9.86
CA SER A 125 13.94 18.32 -8.89
C SER A 125 12.61 18.67 -8.22
N VAL A 126 12.08 19.87 -8.48
CA VAL A 126 10.78 20.35 -8.02
C VAL A 126 10.10 21.10 -9.17
N THR A 127 8.82 20.83 -9.37
CA THR A 127 7.95 21.46 -10.38
C THR A 127 6.94 22.40 -9.73
N PHE A 128 6.30 21.93 -8.65
CA PHE A 128 5.23 22.66 -7.99
C PHE A 128 5.49 22.81 -6.49
N VAL A 129 4.95 23.87 -5.91
CA VAL A 129 4.63 23.99 -4.50
C VAL A 129 3.12 23.82 -4.33
N SER A 130 2.72 23.01 -3.37
CA SER A 130 1.31 22.75 -3.10
C SER A 130 0.81 23.57 -1.92
N SER A 131 -0.46 23.97 -1.97
CA SER A 131 -1.13 24.58 -0.81
C SER A 131 -1.50 23.53 0.23
N LYS A 132 -1.79 22.31 -0.21
CA LYS A 132 -2.17 21.18 0.64
C LYS A 132 -1.74 19.85 0.05
N LEU A 133 -1.38 18.92 0.92
CA LEU A 133 -1.21 17.51 0.59
C LEU A 133 -2.32 16.69 1.23
N LEU A 134 -3.21 16.15 0.41
CA LEU A 134 -4.27 15.22 0.83
C LEU A 134 -3.71 13.79 0.86
N ARG A 135 -3.91 13.09 1.97
CA ARG A 135 -3.56 11.67 2.09
C ARG A 135 -4.81 10.80 2.22
N PRO A 136 -4.85 9.65 1.53
CA PRO A 136 -6.01 8.76 1.56
C PRO A 136 -6.16 8.10 2.94
N LYS A 137 -7.36 8.13 3.53
CA LYS A 137 -7.68 7.39 4.78
C LYS A 137 -7.74 5.87 4.56
N CYS A 138 -8.06 5.44 3.34
CA CYS A 138 -8.17 4.06 2.91
C CYS A 138 -7.71 3.96 1.44
N GLN A 139 -7.52 2.76 0.92
CA GLN A 139 -7.11 2.59 -0.48
C GLN A 139 -8.16 3.15 -1.44
N ILE A 140 -7.70 4.00 -2.36
CA ILE A 140 -8.51 4.62 -3.41
C ILE A 140 -7.87 4.26 -4.75
N TYR A 141 -8.69 3.83 -5.70
CA TYR A 141 -8.24 3.47 -7.03
C TYR A 141 -8.83 4.39 -8.09
N ILE A 142 -8.04 4.69 -9.11
CA ILE A 142 -8.53 5.26 -10.36
C ILE A 142 -8.35 4.22 -11.46
N ILE A 143 -9.39 4.04 -12.28
CA ILE A 143 -9.37 3.11 -13.40
C ILE A 143 -9.62 3.82 -14.70
N ASP A 144 -9.03 3.33 -15.77
CA ASP A 144 -9.12 3.94 -17.09
C ASP A 144 -10.39 3.51 -17.85
N SER A 145 -10.62 4.15 -19.00
CA SER A 145 -11.78 3.91 -19.85
C SER A 145 -11.89 2.48 -20.40
N SER A 146 -10.80 1.72 -20.39
CA SER A 146 -10.71 0.35 -20.92
C SER A 146 -10.65 -0.74 -19.86
N TYR A 147 -10.70 -0.38 -18.57
CA TYR A 147 -10.67 -1.34 -17.49
C TYR A 147 -12.00 -2.10 -17.37
N ASP A 148 -11.95 -3.41 -17.61
CA ASP A 148 -13.11 -4.31 -17.78
C ASP A 148 -13.28 -5.34 -16.65
N LYS A 149 -12.28 -5.46 -15.76
CA LYS A 149 -12.35 -6.40 -14.64
C LYS A 149 -13.35 -5.92 -13.59
N GLU A 150 -14.02 -6.89 -12.95
CA GLU A 150 -14.82 -6.62 -11.76
C GLU A 150 -13.91 -6.16 -10.62
N ILE A 151 -14.38 -5.15 -9.90
CA ILE A 151 -13.70 -4.63 -8.72
C ILE A 151 -14.60 -4.89 -7.52
N SER A 152 -13.99 -5.39 -6.44
CA SER A 152 -14.66 -5.58 -5.16
C SER A 152 -15.47 -4.34 -4.78
N ARG A 153 -16.73 -4.54 -4.40
CA ARG A 153 -17.63 -3.45 -3.96
C ARG A 153 -17.15 -2.76 -2.69
N GLN A 154 -16.21 -3.37 -1.98
CA GLN A 154 -15.59 -2.81 -0.78
C GLN A 154 -14.46 -1.81 -1.08
N LEU A 155 -14.03 -1.70 -2.34
CA LEU A 155 -12.97 -0.79 -2.75
C LEU A 155 -13.53 0.56 -3.20
N THR A 156 -12.86 1.65 -2.83
CA THR A 156 -13.20 2.99 -3.31
C THR A 156 -12.57 3.20 -4.68
N VAL A 157 -13.38 3.28 -5.73
CA VAL A 157 -12.89 3.39 -7.12
C VAL A 157 -13.55 4.53 -7.88
N TYR A 158 -12.75 5.27 -8.64
CA TYR A 158 -13.18 6.31 -9.55
C TYR A 158 -12.81 5.97 -11.00
N ARG A 159 -13.81 5.88 -11.88
CA ARG A 159 -13.61 5.56 -13.30
C ARG A 159 -13.35 6.82 -14.11
N LEU A 160 -12.27 6.82 -14.89
CA LEU A 160 -11.91 7.89 -15.81
C LEU A 160 -12.40 7.51 -17.22
N VAL A 161 -13.71 7.69 -17.41
CA VAL A 161 -14.52 7.17 -18.53
C VAL A 161 -14.04 7.60 -19.92
N ASP A 162 -13.46 8.78 -20.04
CA ASP A 162 -12.93 9.33 -21.29
C ASP A 162 -11.40 9.42 -21.30
N LYS A 163 -10.73 8.67 -20.40
CA LYS A 163 -9.28 8.64 -20.28
C LYS A 163 -8.71 7.23 -20.30
N ARG A 164 -7.82 6.96 -21.26
CA ARG A 164 -6.99 5.74 -21.29
C ARG A 164 -5.62 5.98 -20.67
N PHE A 165 -5.12 5.04 -19.88
CA PHE A 165 -3.80 5.10 -19.28
C PHE A 165 -2.69 4.78 -20.29
N ALA A 166 -1.65 5.60 -20.27
CA ALA A 166 -0.46 5.40 -21.09
C ALA A 166 0.35 4.22 -20.52
N LYS A 167 0.83 3.34 -21.40
CA LYS A 167 1.61 2.16 -20.99
C LYS A 167 2.99 2.52 -20.43
N GLN A 168 3.66 3.50 -21.05
CA GLN A 168 5.07 3.85 -20.76
C GLN A 168 5.23 5.22 -20.10
N SER A 169 4.27 6.13 -20.24
CA SER A 169 4.41 7.48 -19.67
C SER A 169 4.32 7.42 -18.14
N LEU A 170 5.21 8.14 -17.46
CA LEU A 170 5.18 8.27 -16.00
C LEU A 170 4.30 9.42 -15.52
N HIS A 171 3.80 10.27 -16.41
CA HIS A 171 2.75 11.23 -16.09
C HIS A 171 1.75 11.38 -17.22
N MET A 172 0.55 11.85 -16.89
CA MET A 172 -0.53 12.10 -17.84
C MET A 172 -1.38 13.28 -17.39
N TYR A 173 -2.00 13.98 -18.35
CA TYR A 173 -2.88 15.11 -18.08
C TYR A 173 -4.34 14.70 -18.24
N VAL A 174 -5.21 15.15 -17.33
CA VAL A 174 -6.67 15.10 -17.47
C VAL A 174 -7.15 16.54 -17.46
N ASP A 175 -7.73 17.01 -18.57
CA ASP A 175 -8.15 18.42 -18.71
C ASP A 175 -9.64 18.55 -18.99
N ASP A 176 -10.19 19.70 -18.58
CA ASP A 176 -11.62 20.03 -18.65
C ASP A 176 -12.18 20.12 -20.09
N LYS A 177 -11.33 20.10 -21.12
CA LYS A 177 -11.72 20.17 -22.53
C LYS A 177 -11.69 18.81 -23.22
N LYS A 178 -10.60 18.06 -23.06
CA LYS A 178 -10.37 16.77 -23.71
C LYS A 178 -10.92 15.59 -22.92
N ASN A 179 -11.02 15.73 -21.60
CA ASN A 179 -11.44 14.68 -20.69
C ASN A 179 -12.49 15.22 -19.69
N PRO A 180 -13.58 15.85 -20.14
CA PRO A 180 -14.52 16.55 -19.25
C PRO A 180 -15.12 15.64 -18.18
N GLN A 181 -15.46 14.39 -18.51
CA GLN A 181 -16.09 13.47 -17.55
C GLN A 181 -15.06 12.94 -16.55
N SER A 182 -13.86 12.56 -17.00
CA SER A 182 -12.79 12.17 -16.07
C SER A 182 -12.33 13.33 -15.17
N TYR A 183 -12.32 14.55 -15.71
CA TYR A 183 -12.01 15.75 -14.93
C TYR A 183 -13.04 15.97 -13.82
N GLN A 184 -14.33 15.80 -14.12
CA GLN A 184 -15.39 15.88 -13.12
C GLN A 184 -15.23 14.79 -12.05
N ASN A 185 -15.01 13.53 -12.44
CA ASN A 185 -14.87 12.42 -11.49
C ASN A 185 -13.67 12.61 -10.54
N ILE A 186 -12.54 13.11 -11.04
CA ILE A 186 -11.39 13.48 -10.20
C ILE A 186 -11.75 14.65 -9.27
N SER A 187 -12.47 15.64 -9.78
CA SER A 187 -12.88 16.81 -8.97
C SER A 187 -13.80 16.39 -7.82
N GLU A 188 -14.72 15.46 -8.05
CA GLU A 188 -15.60 14.89 -7.02
C GLU A 188 -14.80 14.08 -5.99
N MET A 189 -13.86 13.25 -6.45
CA MET A 189 -12.94 12.52 -5.58
C MET A 189 -12.17 13.46 -4.64
N ILE A 190 -11.58 14.54 -5.17
CA ILE A 190 -10.84 15.54 -4.37
C ILE A 190 -11.74 16.26 -3.37
N LYS A 191 -12.99 16.58 -3.75
CA LYS A 191 -13.94 17.30 -2.88
C LYS A 191 -14.52 16.43 -1.76
N ASN A 192 -14.46 15.11 -1.88
CA ASN A 192 -14.96 14.20 -0.86
C ASN A 192 -14.04 14.18 0.37
N LYS A 193 -14.36 15.00 1.37
CA LYS A 193 -13.57 15.14 2.61
C LYS A 193 -13.47 13.86 3.43
N GLU A 194 -14.39 12.91 3.24
CA GLU A 194 -14.33 11.64 3.97
C GLU A 194 -13.16 10.75 3.53
N LEU A 195 -12.66 10.94 2.31
CA LEU A 195 -11.54 10.18 1.78
C LEU A 195 -10.18 10.62 2.31
N TRP A 196 -10.08 11.86 2.80
CA TRP A 196 -8.80 12.53 2.98
C TRP A 196 -8.52 12.88 4.44
N PHE A 197 -7.26 12.75 4.83
CA PHE A 197 -6.75 13.39 6.03
C PHE A 197 -5.55 14.26 5.68
N GLU A 198 -5.40 15.36 6.43
CA GLU A 198 -4.25 16.27 6.32
C GLU A 198 -3.32 15.95 7.50
N LYS A 199 -2.12 15.44 7.21
CA LYS A 199 -1.08 15.20 8.22
C LYS A 199 0.25 15.73 7.70
N ILE A 200 0.87 16.59 8.50
CA ILE A 200 2.24 17.02 8.27
C ILE A 200 3.15 15.82 8.53
N VAL A 201 3.94 15.47 7.53
CA VAL A 201 4.96 14.43 7.59
C VAL A 201 6.26 15.07 7.14
N ASN A 202 7.07 15.48 8.10
CA ASN A 202 8.41 16.01 7.87
C ASN A 202 9.46 14.96 8.26
N ILE A 203 10.70 15.18 7.83
CA ILE A 203 11.82 14.35 8.25
C ILE A 203 12.31 14.88 9.58
N ASN A 204 12.08 14.12 10.65
CA ASN A 204 12.68 14.43 11.94
C ASN A 204 13.76 13.39 12.25
N GLU A 205 14.91 13.83 12.78
CA GLU A 205 16.06 12.96 13.05
C GLU A 205 15.78 11.92 14.15
N SER A 206 14.81 12.19 15.04
CA SER A 206 14.41 11.30 16.13
C SER A 206 13.46 10.18 15.70
N SER A 207 12.78 10.34 14.56
CA SER A 207 11.93 9.33 13.96
C SER A 207 12.84 8.35 13.26
N LYS A 208 13.31 7.36 14.04
CA LYS A 208 13.76 6.07 13.53
C LYS A 208 12.61 5.44 12.75
N HIS A 209 12.33 5.92 11.54
CA HIS A 209 11.40 5.26 10.65
C HIS A 209 12.03 3.92 10.26
N ASN A 210 11.48 2.86 10.85
CA ASN A 210 11.57 1.45 10.44
C ASN A 210 12.92 0.71 10.36
N TYR A 211 14.05 1.24 10.82
CA TYR A 211 15.17 0.34 11.14
C TYR A 211 14.82 -0.68 12.22
N ASN A 212 13.84 -0.38 13.07
CA ASN A 212 13.41 -1.28 14.14
C ASN A 212 12.55 -2.47 13.68
N HIS A 213 12.10 -2.50 12.42
CA HIS A 213 11.23 -3.57 11.89
C HIS A 213 11.83 -4.33 10.71
N PHE A 214 13.12 -4.13 10.43
CA PHE A 214 13.85 -5.04 9.57
C PHE A 214 13.78 -6.45 10.15
N ASN A 215 13.62 -7.44 9.29
CA ASN A 215 13.46 -8.84 9.66
C ASN A 215 14.03 -9.74 8.56
N PHE A 216 14.32 -11.00 8.89
CA PHE A 216 14.89 -11.93 7.92
C PHE A 216 13.96 -12.22 6.72
N LEU A 217 12.62 -12.13 6.87
CA LEU A 217 11.69 -12.32 5.74
C LEU A 217 11.84 -11.19 4.72
N ALA A 218 12.16 -9.97 5.16
CA ALA A 218 12.50 -8.85 4.29
C ALA A 218 13.77 -9.16 3.49
N LEU A 219 14.79 -9.71 4.14
CA LEU A 219 16.07 -10.05 3.53
C LEU A 219 15.92 -11.07 2.39
N ILE A 220 15.04 -12.06 2.56
CA ILE A 220 14.79 -13.11 1.56
C ILE A 220 13.59 -12.82 0.64
N ASN A 221 13.01 -11.61 0.72
CA ASN A 221 11.86 -11.18 -0.08
C ASN A 221 10.61 -12.07 0.08
N LYS A 222 10.29 -12.44 1.32
CA LYS A 222 9.16 -13.29 1.71
C LYS A 222 8.16 -12.62 2.65
N GLU A 223 8.23 -11.31 2.82
CA GLU A 223 7.31 -10.55 3.69
C GLU A 223 5.87 -10.57 3.20
N ASP A 224 5.59 -10.85 1.93
CA ASP A 224 4.21 -10.95 1.44
C ASP A 224 3.82 -12.38 1.02
N ASP A 225 4.60 -13.38 1.46
CA ASP A 225 4.43 -14.79 1.06
C ASP A 225 3.59 -15.54 2.09
N GLU A 226 2.36 -15.90 1.69
CA GLU A 226 1.37 -16.55 2.56
C GLU A 226 1.90 -17.85 3.16
N LEU A 227 2.60 -18.66 2.35
CA LEU A 227 3.18 -19.93 2.78
C LEU A 227 4.25 -19.71 3.87
N SER A 228 5.12 -18.72 3.69
CA SER A 228 6.14 -18.35 4.66
C SER A 228 5.52 -17.94 5.99
N PHE A 229 4.47 -17.11 5.98
CA PHE A 229 3.78 -16.70 7.21
C PHE A 229 3.11 -17.87 7.92
N SER A 230 2.43 -18.74 7.19
CA SER A 230 1.79 -19.92 7.77
C SER A 230 2.82 -20.91 8.32
N ASN A 231 4.01 -21.01 7.71
CA ASN A 231 5.14 -21.76 8.28
C ASN A 231 5.65 -21.14 9.58
N MET A 232 5.74 -19.81 9.67
CA MET A 232 6.14 -19.14 10.91
C MET A 232 5.11 -19.33 12.02
N PHE A 233 3.82 -19.24 11.71
CA PHE A 233 2.74 -19.57 12.66
C PHE A 233 2.88 -21.00 13.18
N ASN A 234 3.01 -21.99 12.29
CA ASN A 234 3.21 -23.38 12.70
C ASN A 234 4.47 -23.56 13.56
N TYR A 235 5.60 -22.95 13.18
CA TYR A 235 6.83 -23.06 13.95
C TYR A 235 6.65 -22.55 15.37
N PHE A 236 6.14 -21.33 15.56
CA PHE A 236 5.99 -20.78 16.91
C PHE A 236 4.88 -21.45 17.70
N PHE A 237 3.75 -21.76 17.07
CA PHE A 237 2.65 -22.43 17.76
C PHE A 237 2.99 -23.86 18.13
N SER A 238 3.82 -24.59 17.35
CA SER A 238 4.23 -25.95 17.72
C SER A 238 5.32 -25.99 18.79
N ASN A 239 6.26 -25.02 18.79
CA ASN A 239 7.39 -25.02 19.71
C ASN A 239 7.10 -24.29 21.04
N TYR A 240 6.05 -23.48 21.11
CA TYR A 240 5.69 -22.69 22.30
C TYR A 240 4.20 -22.90 22.62
N SER A 241 3.88 -23.99 23.33
CA SER A 241 2.50 -24.37 23.64
C SER A 241 1.73 -23.32 24.44
N ASP A 242 2.37 -22.71 25.45
CA ASP A 242 1.77 -21.62 26.22
C ASP A 242 1.40 -20.41 25.36
N LEU A 243 2.22 -20.12 24.33
CA LEU A 243 1.94 -19.06 23.37
C LEU A 243 0.68 -19.41 22.56
N PHE A 244 0.62 -20.63 22.02
CA PHE A 244 -0.50 -21.06 21.21
C PHE A 244 -1.80 -21.12 22.01
N ARG A 245 -1.80 -21.76 23.19
CA ARG A 245 -2.99 -21.83 24.05
C ARG A 245 -3.47 -20.44 24.50
N SER A 246 -2.55 -19.54 24.81
CA SER A 246 -2.89 -18.13 25.08
C SER A 246 -3.49 -17.45 23.86
N PHE A 247 -2.97 -17.74 22.66
CA PHE A 247 -3.45 -17.16 21.40
C PHE A 247 -4.85 -17.66 21.07
N THR A 248 -5.11 -18.96 21.16
CA THR A 248 -6.44 -19.52 20.88
C THR A 248 -7.46 -18.98 21.86
N LYS A 249 -7.11 -18.88 23.15
CA LYS A 249 -8.01 -18.32 24.16
C LYS A 249 -8.30 -16.83 23.95
N GLU A 250 -7.26 -16.00 23.74
CA GLU A 250 -7.43 -14.53 23.69
C GLU A 250 -7.94 -14.03 22.32
N ILE A 251 -7.49 -14.67 21.23
CA ILE A 251 -7.77 -14.22 19.86
C ILE A 251 -8.85 -15.07 19.20
N LEU A 252 -8.82 -16.40 19.41
CA LEU A 252 -9.76 -17.32 18.78
C LEU A 252 -11.02 -17.59 19.62
N ASP A 253 -10.99 -17.28 20.93
CA ASP A 253 -12.01 -17.64 21.93
C ASP A 253 -12.23 -19.16 22.05
N ILE A 254 -11.13 -19.93 21.95
CA ILE A 254 -11.14 -21.40 22.02
C ILE A 254 -10.14 -21.88 23.07
N ASP A 255 -10.61 -22.70 24.00
CA ASP A 255 -9.77 -23.38 24.97
C ASP A 255 -9.23 -24.68 24.35
N VAL A 256 -7.92 -24.69 24.08
CA VAL A 256 -7.18 -25.83 23.52
C VAL A 256 -6.38 -26.53 24.62
N SER A 257 -6.34 -27.86 24.53
CA SER A 257 -5.59 -28.70 25.46
C SER A 257 -4.07 -28.58 25.28
N ASP A 258 -3.31 -29.24 26.17
CA ASP A 258 -1.84 -29.30 26.04
C ASP A 258 -1.38 -30.24 24.92
N ASN A 259 -2.23 -31.18 24.52
CA ASN A 259 -1.91 -32.20 23.51
C ASN A 259 -2.65 -31.88 22.21
N TYR A 260 -2.09 -30.97 21.43
CA TYR A 260 -2.59 -30.63 20.10
C TYR A 260 -1.54 -30.92 19.02
N GLU A 261 -2.00 -31.07 17.78
CA GLU A 261 -1.19 -31.22 16.58
C GLU A 261 -1.52 -30.11 15.58
N ILE A 262 -0.50 -29.54 14.94
CA ILE A 262 -0.65 -28.60 13.82
C ILE A 262 -0.16 -29.27 12.54
N LYS A 263 -1.07 -29.47 11.59
CA LYS A 263 -0.80 -30.04 10.26
C LYS A 263 -0.83 -28.93 9.22
N ARG A 264 0.32 -28.70 8.57
CA ARG A 264 0.46 -27.76 7.45
C ARG A 264 -0.05 -28.39 6.16
N GLU A 265 -0.73 -27.59 5.34
CA GLU A 265 -1.16 -27.95 3.98
C GLU A 265 -2.01 -29.24 3.91
N PHE A 266 -2.62 -29.64 5.03
CA PHE A 266 -3.45 -30.85 5.12
C PHE A 266 -4.73 -30.64 4.31
N HIS A 267 -4.93 -31.44 3.26
CA HIS A 267 -5.97 -31.22 2.25
C HIS A 267 -5.95 -29.81 1.61
N ASN A 268 -4.77 -29.20 1.50
CA ASN A 268 -4.52 -27.83 1.01
C ASN A 268 -4.97 -26.70 1.97
N ILE A 269 -5.36 -27.03 3.19
CA ILE A 269 -5.66 -26.05 4.25
C ILE A 269 -4.34 -25.55 4.82
N ASP A 270 -4.17 -24.23 4.95
CA ASP A 270 -2.91 -23.65 5.45
C ASP A 270 -2.52 -24.21 6.83
N LEU A 271 -3.40 -24.12 7.82
CA LEU A 271 -3.20 -24.70 9.15
C LEU A 271 -4.45 -25.46 9.56
N TRP A 272 -4.29 -26.77 9.72
CA TRP A 272 -5.24 -27.64 10.39
C TRP A 272 -4.71 -27.93 11.79
N ILE A 273 -5.49 -27.64 12.82
CA ILE A 273 -5.07 -27.86 14.20
C ILE A 273 -6.10 -28.73 14.88
N GLU A 274 -5.66 -29.77 15.59
CA GLU A 274 -6.55 -30.66 16.33
C GLU A 274 -6.01 -30.94 17.73
N ASP A 275 -6.90 -30.92 18.72
CA ASP A 275 -6.69 -31.51 20.04
C ASP A 275 -7.73 -32.63 20.28
N GLU A 276 -7.97 -33.05 21.53
CA GLU A 276 -8.97 -34.08 21.81
C GLU A 276 -10.44 -33.64 21.69
N LYS A 277 -10.73 -32.35 21.52
CA LYS A 277 -12.10 -31.79 21.46
C LYS A 277 -12.36 -30.89 20.26
N ASN A 278 -11.33 -30.27 19.70
CA ASN A 278 -11.44 -29.13 18.81
C ASN A 278 -10.69 -29.40 17.49
N VAL A 279 -11.29 -29.00 16.39
CA VAL A 279 -10.65 -28.84 15.08
C VAL A 279 -10.66 -27.36 14.71
N ILE A 280 -9.49 -26.76 14.58
CA ILE A 280 -9.34 -25.34 14.22
C ILE A 280 -8.76 -25.25 12.81
N ILE A 281 -9.52 -24.61 11.92
CA ILE A 281 -9.14 -24.39 10.52
C ILE A 281 -8.73 -22.94 10.35
N ILE A 282 -7.50 -22.69 9.91
CA ILE A 282 -7.01 -21.34 9.63
C ILE A 282 -6.53 -21.29 8.18
N GLU A 283 -7.13 -20.39 7.42
CA GLU A 283 -6.66 -20.00 6.09
C GLU A 283 -5.93 -18.65 6.17
N ASN A 284 -4.75 -18.55 5.56
CA ASN A 284 -3.95 -17.32 5.58
C ASN A 284 -3.99 -16.62 4.21
N LYS A 285 -4.34 -15.33 4.19
CA LYS A 285 -4.51 -14.55 2.95
C LYS A 285 -3.91 -13.16 3.07
N ILE A 286 -2.73 -12.96 2.45
CA ILE A 286 -1.99 -11.69 2.43
C ILE A 286 -2.21 -10.95 1.11
N LYS A 287 -1.93 -11.63 -0.02
CA LYS A 287 -1.97 -11.06 -1.38
C LYS A 287 -3.02 -11.74 -2.25
N SER A 288 -3.23 -13.04 -2.08
CA SER A 288 -4.13 -13.81 -2.92
C SER A 288 -5.59 -13.55 -2.53
N GLY A 289 -6.46 -13.53 -3.54
CA GLY A 289 -7.90 -13.61 -3.34
C GLY A 289 -8.33 -15.01 -2.91
N ILE A 290 -9.61 -15.20 -2.62
CA ILE A 290 -10.16 -16.54 -2.38
C ILE A 290 -10.35 -17.24 -3.75
N ASN A 291 -9.77 -18.43 -3.90
CA ASN A 291 -9.96 -19.21 -5.14
C ASN A 291 -11.40 -19.75 -5.21
N GLY A 292 -12.13 -19.34 -6.24
CA GLY A 292 -13.50 -19.76 -6.53
C GLY A 292 -13.62 -20.40 -7.92
N VAL A 293 -14.59 -21.29 -8.08
CA VAL A 293 -15.02 -21.77 -9.40
C VAL A 293 -15.93 -20.70 -9.99
N SER A 294 -15.71 -20.28 -11.24
CA SER A 294 -16.50 -19.19 -11.84
C SER A 294 -18.01 -19.48 -11.81
N VAL A 295 -18.82 -18.41 -11.86
CA VAL A 295 -20.29 -18.45 -11.94
C VAL A 295 -20.74 -19.08 -13.26
N ARG A 296 -20.48 -20.38 -13.45
CA ARG A 296 -21.22 -21.21 -14.40
C ARG A 296 -22.44 -21.71 -13.62
N HIS A 297 -23.61 -21.64 -14.26
CA HIS A 297 -24.94 -21.81 -13.68
C HIS A 297 -25.17 -23.05 -12.79
N ASP A 298 -24.24 -24.01 -12.78
CA ASP A 298 -24.37 -25.30 -12.10
C ASP A 298 -23.59 -25.42 -10.78
N PHE A 299 -22.78 -24.42 -10.40
CA PHE A 299 -21.88 -24.50 -9.21
C PHE A 299 -22.13 -23.40 -8.16
N SER A 300 -23.21 -22.65 -8.27
CA SER A 300 -23.58 -21.63 -7.27
C SER A 300 -24.62 -22.18 -6.29
N GLU A 301 -24.31 -22.17 -4.99
CA GLU A 301 -25.32 -22.29 -3.93
C GLU A 301 -25.90 -20.90 -3.67
N ASP A 302 -27.22 -20.76 -3.76
CA ASP A 302 -27.95 -19.50 -3.48
C ASP A 302 -27.44 -18.28 -4.29
N GLY A 303 -26.85 -18.52 -5.48
CA GLY A 303 -26.25 -17.47 -6.31
C GLY A 303 -24.86 -17.00 -5.87
N LEU A 304 -24.24 -17.65 -4.88
CA LEU A 304 -22.88 -17.38 -4.40
C LEU A 304 -21.85 -18.34 -5.01
N ILE A 305 -20.60 -17.88 -5.12
CA ILE A 305 -19.50 -18.65 -5.70
C ILE A 305 -19.05 -19.76 -4.73
N GLN A 306 -19.03 -21.02 -5.18
CA GLN A 306 -18.33 -22.08 -4.48
C GLN A 306 -16.81 -21.84 -4.53
N SER A 307 -16.17 -21.98 -3.37
CA SER A 307 -14.75 -21.69 -3.20
C SER A 307 -14.02 -22.78 -2.43
N GLN A 308 -12.68 -22.65 -2.38
CA GLN A 308 -11.84 -23.45 -1.48
C GLN A 308 -12.37 -23.44 -0.03
N LEU A 309 -12.95 -22.34 0.45
CA LEU A 309 -13.49 -22.23 1.80
C LEU A 309 -14.68 -23.19 2.01
N SER A 310 -15.55 -23.33 1.02
CA SER A 310 -16.68 -24.27 1.05
C SER A 310 -16.20 -25.72 1.09
N LYS A 311 -15.16 -26.04 0.30
CA LYS A 311 -14.53 -27.38 0.30
C LYS A 311 -13.94 -27.72 1.67
N TYR A 312 -13.19 -26.79 2.26
CA TYR A 312 -12.56 -26.98 3.57
C TYR A 312 -13.62 -27.11 4.67
N HIS A 313 -14.68 -26.30 4.62
CA HIS A 313 -15.80 -26.40 5.55
C HIS A 313 -16.47 -27.78 5.51
N THR A 314 -16.85 -28.26 4.32
CA THR A 314 -17.50 -29.57 4.17
C THR A 314 -16.61 -30.70 4.68
N PHE A 315 -15.31 -30.67 4.35
CA PHE A 315 -14.37 -31.68 4.80
C PHE A 315 -14.22 -31.68 6.33
N ALA A 316 -13.98 -30.50 6.93
CA ALA A 316 -13.73 -30.40 8.37
C ALA A 316 -14.96 -30.73 9.21
N VAL A 317 -16.17 -30.34 8.78
CA VAL A 317 -17.44 -30.70 9.47
C VAL A 317 -17.69 -32.21 9.44
N ASN A 318 -17.39 -32.89 8.33
CA ASN A 318 -17.57 -34.34 8.26
C ASN A 318 -16.56 -35.05 9.17
N TYR A 319 -15.30 -34.62 9.14
CA TYR A 319 -14.25 -35.15 10.02
C TYR A 319 -14.58 -34.94 11.51
N SER A 320 -15.02 -33.74 11.89
CA SER A 320 -15.34 -33.41 13.27
C SER A 320 -16.54 -34.22 13.79
N LYS A 321 -17.56 -34.46 12.95
CA LYS A 321 -18.69 -35.35 13.28
C LYS A 321 -18.26 -36.79 13.51
N GLU A 322 -17.38 -37.34 12.66
CA GLU A 322 -16.87 -38.71 12.81
C GLU A 322 -16.05 -38.89 14.09
N LYS A 323 -15.36 -37.83 14.53
CA LYS A 323 -14.51 -37.81 15.72
C LYS A 323 -15.20 -37.27 16.98
N ASN A 324 -16.44 -36.79 16.86
CA ASN A 324 -17.19 -36.12 17.93
C ASN A 324 -16.41 -34.92 18.53
N MET A 325 -15.98 -34.02 17.65
CA MET A 325 -15.21 -32.80 17.96
C MET A 325 -15.95 -31.55 17.49
N GLU A 326 -15.69 -30.42 18.14
CA GLU A 326 -16.11 -29.08 17.70
C GLU A 326 -15.21 -28.58 16.58
N VAL A 327 -15.72 -27.73 15.68
CA VAL A 327 -14.96 -27.20 14.54
C VAL A 327 -15.18 -25.71 14.36
N ASP A 328 -14.06 -24.98 14.27
CA ASP A 328 -14.04 -23.52 14.07
C ASP A 328 -13.19 -23.12 12.88
N PHE A 329 -13.61 -22.07 12.18
CA PHE A 329 -13.01 -21.63 10.92
C PHE A 329 -12.57 -20.17 11.00
N PHE A 330 -11.32 -19.91 10.62
CA PHE A 330 -10.71 -18.59 10.69
C PHE A 330 -10.00 -18.21 9.38
N ILE A 331 -10.02 -16.92 9.07
CA ILE A 331 -9.24 -16.34 7.97
C ILE A 331 -8.32 -15.27 8.55
N PHE A 332 -7.01 -15.45 8.42
CA PHE A 332 -6.02 -14.46 8.82
C PHE A 332 -5.71 -13.55 7.63
N VAL A 333 -5.92 -12.24 7.78
CA VAL A 333 -5.70 -11.26 6.70
C VAL A 333 -5.04 -9.97 7.18
N PRO A 334 -4.23 -9.30 6.33
CA PRO A 334 -3.79 -7.95 6.56
C PRO A 334 -4.95 -6.97 6.78
N ASN A 335 -4.66 -5.86 7.44
CA ASN A 335 -5.62 -4.79 7.68
C ASN A 335 -6.04 -4.07 6.40
N TYR A 336 -5.08 -3.86 5.49
CA TYR A 336 -5.35 -3.28 4.17
C TYR A 336 -6.16 -4.20 3.26
N ASN A 337 -6.20 -5.51 3.50
CA ASN A 337 -6.88 -6.43 2.61
C ASN A 337 -8.42 -6.27 2.71
N LYS A 338 -9.07 -5.98 1.58
CA LYS A 338 -10.52 -5.82 1.41
C LYS A 338 -11.12 -6.99 0.62
N LEU A 339 -10.83 -8.22 1.06
CA LEU A 339 -11.46 -9.43 0.51
C LEU A 339 -12.97 -9.28 0.57
N ASP A 340 -13.63 -9.38 -0.59
CA ASP A 340 -15.09 -9.44 -0.66
C ASP A 340 -15.56 -10.87 -0.37
N LEU A 341 -15.63 -11.19 0.92
CA LEU A 341 -16.10 -12.49 1.36
C LEU A 341 -17.57 -12.73 1.02
N SER A 342 -18.36 -11.67 0.81
CA SER A 342 -19.80 -11.79 0.52
C SER A 342 -20.10 -12.51 -0.79
N ALA A 343 -19.13 -12.59 -1.70
CA ALA A 343 -19.28 -13.28 -2.98
C ALA A 343 -19.23 -14.81 -2.85
N TYR A 344 -18.78 -15.37 -1.73
CA TYR A 344 -18.48 -16.80 -1.59
C TYR A 344 -19.39 -17.49 -0.57
N SER A 345 -20.00 -18.62 -0.93
CA SER A 345 -20.98 -19.31 -0.05
C SER A 345 -20.35 -19.79 1.27
N GLY A 346 -19.13 -20.32 1.20
CA GLY A 346 -18.42 -20.87 2.35
C GLY A 346 -17.84 -19.84 3.30
N SER A 347 -17.74 -18.57 2.91
CA SER A 347 -17.13 -17.54 3.76
C SER A 347 -17.94 -17.23 5.02
N ARG A 348 -19.26 -17.47 4.99
CA ARG A 348 -20.18 -17.25 6.11
C ARG A 348 -19.83 -18.05 7.37
N TYR A 349 -19.07 -19.12 7.22
CA TYR A 349 -18.63 -19.97 8.32
C TYR A 349 -17.32 -19.51 8.96
N TYR A 350 -16.60 -18.57 8.33
CA TYR A 350 -15.26 -18.17 8.77
C TYR A 350 -15.30 -16.85 9.53
N ARG A 351 -14.60 -16.80 10.67
CA ARG A 351 -14.30 -15.56 11.37
C ARG A 351 -13.00 -14.93 10.86
N VAL A 352 -13.07 -13.67 10.45
CA VAL A 352 -11.89 -12.92 9.99
C VAL A 352 -11.11 -12.41 11.20
N ILE A 353 -9.81 -12.72 11.24
CA ILE A 353 -8.86 -12.18 12.22
C ILE A 353 -7.87 -11.27 11.49
N ARG A 354 -7.77 -10.02 11.93
CA ARG A 354 -6.82 -9.08 11.32
C ARG A 354 -5.42 -9.27 11.89
N TYR A 355 -4.41 -9.10 11.04
CA TYR A 355 -3.01 -9.17 11.45
C TYR A 355 -2.66 -8.17 12.55
N LYS A 356 -3.35 -7.02 12.64
CA LYS A 356 -3.20 -6.10 13.78
C LYS A 356 -3.57 -6.73 15.12
N GLU A 357 -4.59 -7.59 15.18
CA GLU A 357 -4.99 -8.30 16.40
C GLU A 357 -3.91 -9.32 16.79
N ILE A 358 -3.46 -10.10 15.81
CA ILE A 358 -2.38 -11.09 15.95
C ILE A 358 -1.08 -10.41 16.41
N TYR A 359 -0.67 -9.33 15.74
CA TYR A 359 0.53 -8.56 16.07
C TYR A 359 0.47 -8.00 17.50
N ASN A 360 -0.65 -7.37 17.87
CA ASN A 360 -0.83 -6.81 19.21
C ASN A 360 -0.75 -7.89 20.30
N PHE A 361 -1.23 -9.11 20.02
CA PHE A 361 -1.03 -10.25 20.89
C PHE A 361 0.45 -10.66 20.96
N LEU A 362 1.07 -10.97 19.83
CA LEU A 362 2.41 -11.55 19.78
C LEU A 362 3.48 -10.62 20.38
N ILE A 363 3.39 -9.31 20.14
CA ILE A 363 4.38 -8.34 20.64
C ILE A 363 4.36 -8.19 22.17
N ARG A 364 3.25 -8.58 22.84
CA ARG A 364 3.13 -8.59 24.30
C ARG A 364 3.73 -9.85 24.93
N LYS A 365 4.08 -10.87 24.14
CA LYS A 365 4.60 -12.15 24.63
C LYS A 365 6.12 -12.16 24.53
N SER A 366 6.77 -12.67 25.57
CA SER A 366 8.22 -12.81 25.62
C SER A 366 8.59 -14.25 25.28
N ILE A 367 9.13 -14.45 24.06
CA ILE A 367 9.62 -15.76 23.60
C ILE A 367 11.13 -15.66 23.41
N SER A 368 11.88 -16.57 24.05
CA SER A 368 13.34 -16.64 23.96
C SER A 368 13.80 -17.27 22.64
N ASN A 369 13.46 -16.63 21.52
CA ASN A 369 13.85 -17.03 20.17
C ASN A 369 14.13 -15.79 19.32
N SER A 370 15.32 -15.70 18.73
CA SER A 370 15.72 -14.55 17.92
C SER A 370 14.82 -14.32 16.71
N TYR A 371 14.24 -15.38 16.13
CA TYR A 371 13.34 -15.28 14.99
C TYR A 371 11.93 -14.82 15.36
N TYR A 372 11.55 -14.83 16.64
CA TYR A 372 10.22 -14.44 17.08
C TYR A 372 9.97 -12.94 16.91
N ILE A 373 10.94 -12.12 17.32
CA ILE A 373 10.89 -10.67 17.14
C ILE A 373 10.87 -10.34 15.65
N ASP A 374 11.67 -11.03 14.84
CA ASP A 374 11.67 -10.85 13.39
C ASP A 374 10.32 -11.18 12.76
N PHE A 375 9.64 -12.24 13.20
CA PHE A 375 8.30 -12.56 12.72
C PHE A 375 7.26 -11.51 13.14
N CYS A 376 7.33 -11.03 14.38
CA CYS A 376 6.48 -9.92 14.84
C CYS A 376 6.73 -8.66 13.99
N ASN A 377 7.98 -8.38 13.65
CA ASN A 377 8.36 -7.27 12.78
C ASN A 377 7.85 -7.44 11.35
N ALA A 378 7.84 -8.66 10.81
CA ALA A 378 7.25 -8.95 9.51
C ALA A 378 5.72 -8.72 9.52
N LEU A 379 5.02 -9.13 10.59
CA LEU A 379 3.58 -8.89 10.76
C LEU A 379 3.24 -7.38 10.80
N TYR A 380 4.13 -6.54 11.32
CA TYR A 380 3.89 -5.10 11.50
C TYR A 380 3.49 -4.39 10.20
N LYS A 381 4.12 -4.72 9.06
CA LYS A 381 3.78 -4.14 7.74
C LYS A 381 2.32 -4.38 7.37
N HIS A 382 1.76 -5.53 7.72
CA HIS A 382 0.39 -5.93 7.41
C HIS A 382 -0.67 -5.39 8.37
N THR A 383 -0.24 -4.75 9.47
CA THR A 383 -1.17 -4.07 10.40
C THR A 383 -1.68 -2.74 9.88
N LYS A 384 -1.09 -2.25 8.78
CA LYS A 384 -1.39 -0.93 8.18
C LYS A 384 -2.66 -0.99 7.34
N ASP A 385 -3.42 0.11 7.34
CA ASP A 385 -4.67 0.22 6.56
C ASP A 385 -4.42 0.41 5.05
N ILE A 386 -3.17 0.71 4.67
CA ILE A 386 -2.70 0.83 3.29
C ILE A 386 -1.43 -0.01 3.15
N PRO A 387 -1.23 -0.78 2.06
CA PRO A 387 -0.03 -1.59 1.88
C PRO A 387 1.19 -0.69 1.78
N VAL A 388 2.08 -0.82 2.78
CA VAL A 388 3.30 -0.04 2.86
C VAL A 388 4.42 -0.85 2.24
N ASP A 389 4.96 -0.39 1.12
CA ASP A 389 6.12 -1.04 0.51
C ASP A 389 7.10 0.03 0.01
N TYR A 390 6.70 0.81 -1.00
CA TYR A 390 7.64 1.74 -1.63
C TYR A 390 7.81 3.08 -0.93
N SER A 391 6.76 3.65 -0.33
CA SER A 391 6.83 4.99 0.28
C SER A 391 7.80 5.05 1.46
N GLU A 392 7.82 4.02 2.30
CA GLU A 392 8.75 3.92 3.42
C GLU A 392 10.17 3.60 2.97
N ILE A 393 10.36 2.72 1.98
CA ILE A 393 11.70 2.42 1.44
C ILE A 393 12.35 3.70 0.91
N VAL A 394 11.62 4.47 0.10
CA VAL A 394 12.15 5.71 -0.49
C VAL A 394 12.38 6.77 0.60
N MET A 395 11.48 6.90 1.58
CA MET A 395 11.68 7.78 2.73
C MET A 395 12.93 7.41 3.54
N ASN A 396 13.16 6.12 3.82
CA ASN A 396 14.34 5.63 4.51
C ASN A 396 15.62 5.90 3.71
N TYR A 397 15.57 5.75 2.39
CA TYR A 397 16.68 6.10 1.52
C TYR A 397 17.00 7.61 1.59
N LEU A 398 15.99 8.48 1.55
CA LEU A 398 16.16 9.93 1.75
C LEU A 398 16.80 10.26 3.10
N ILE A 399 16.32 9.66 4.19
CA ILE A 399 16.89 9.84 5.54
C ILE A 399 18.37 9.44 5.56
N LYS A 400 18.72 8.28 4.98
CA LYS A 400 20.12 7.85 4.84
C LYS A 400 20.96 8.87 4.10
N GLN A 401 20.44 9.45 3.02
CA GLN A 401 21.17 10.45 2.25
C GLN A 401 21.36 11.75 3.04
N ILE A 402 20.33 12.23 3.75
CA ILE A 402 20.42 13.41 4.63
C ILE A 402 21.51 13.20 5.70
N GLN A 403 21.51 12.04 6.37
CA GLN A 403 22.51 11.69 7.37
C GLN A 403 23.94 11.69 6.84
N LYS A 404 24.14 11.30 5.56
CA LYS A 404 25.46 11.36 4.91
C LYS A 404 25.95 12.79 4.65
N HIS A 405 25.05 13.74 4.42
CA HIS A 405 25.42 15.13 4.14
C HIS A 405 25.65 15.96 5.41
N LYS A 406 25.19 15.47 6.58
CA LYS A 406 25.46 16.09 7.89
C LYS A 406 26.79 15.68 8.52
N LYS A 407 27.39 14.59 8.04
CA LYS A 407 28.73 14.15 8.41
C LYS A 407 29.73 14.80 7.47
#